data_AF-A0A915V311-F1
#
_entry.id   AF-A0A915V311-F1
#
_cell.length_a   1.000
_cell.length_b   1.000
_cell.length_c   1.000
_cell.angle_alpha   90.00
_cell.angle_beta   90.00
_cell.angle_gamma   90.00
#
_symmetry.space_group_name_H-M   'P 1'
#
loop_
_entity.id
_entity.type
_entity.pdbx_description
1 polymer ?
#
loop_
_entity_poly.entity_id
_entity_poly.type
_entity_poly.pdbx_seq_one_letter_code
_entity_poly.pdbx_strand_id
1 'polypeptide(L)'
;MQTLINLAHLDFLSEEVEIGGVPMILTHIYSEYPNYEWVDASGEGIACVDDVARAALVYLAHYRATHDQRALDKARRALNFVRYMQADDGEFYNFVTDRAGTINRAGITSYKSLDWWAMRGLWALARGYAVFKQIDPIYAAQLREAYLRTEYAIRHSIPQSDVGKKIQVHGFDVPAWLPAAQPIARPSPYWP
;
A
#
# COMPACT_ATOMS: atom_id res chain seq x y z
N MET A 1 -13.01 24.16 -12.53
CA MET A 1 -11.54 24.25 -12.56
C MET A 1 -11.04 22.99 -13.24
N GLN A 2 -10.32 23.05 -14.36
CA GLN A 2 -9.70 21.85 -14.93
C GLN A 2 -8.45 21.50 -14.13
N THR A 3 -8.31 20.24 -13.74
CA THR A 3 -7.14 19.74 -13.02
C THR A 3 -6.01 19.43 -14.00
N LEU A 4 -4.79 19.89 -13.68
CA LEU A 4 -3.56 19.62 -14.46
C LEU A 4 -3.05 18.17 -14.34
N ILE A 5 -3.66 17.37 -13.47
CA ILE A 5 -3.26 15.97 -13.20
C ILE A 5 -4.14 15.03 -14.04
N ASN A 6 -3.51 14.30 -14.95
CA ASN A 6 -4.14 13.25 -15.74
C ASN A 6 -4.02 11.90 -15.01
N LEU A 7 -5.16 11.30 -14.63
CA LEU A 7 -5.18 9.99 -13.98
C LEU A 7 -5.24 8.81 -14.96
N ALA A 8 -5.36 9.05 -16.27
CA ALA A 8 -5.63 8.00 -17.25
C ALA A 8 -4.66 6.81 -17.20
N HIS A 9 -3.37 7.04 -16.95
CA HIS A 9 -2.42 5.94 -16.85
C HIS A 9 -2.55 5.17 -15.53
N LEU A 10 -2.77 5.86 -14.40
CA LEU A 10 -3.07 5.18 -13.13
C LEU A 10 -4.37 4.40 -13.21
N ASP A 11 -5.39 4.97 -13.85
CA ASP A 11 -6.68 4.32 -14.10
C ASP A 11 -6.51 3.09 -14.99
N PHE A 12 -5.65 3.16 -16.01
CA PHE A 12 -5.30 2.03 -16.85
C PHE A 12 -4.59 0.91 -16.08
N LEU A 13 -3.73 1.25 -15.12
CA LEU A 13 -3.08 0.27 -14.24
C LEU A 13 -4.01 -0.22 -13.12
N SER A 14 -5.18 0.39 -12.93
CA SER A 14 -6.10 0.08 -11.82
C SER A 14 -7.27 -0.77 -12.30
N GLU A 15 -7.25 -2.05 -11.98
CA GLU A 15 -8.33 -2.98 -12.25
C GLU A 15 -9.28 -3.06 -11.04
N GLU A 16 -10.57 -2.80 -11.25
CA GLU A 16 -11.59 -3.02 -10.22
C GLU A 16 -11.94 -4.50 -10.11
N VAL A 17 -11.91 -5.02 -8.89
CA VAL A 17 -12.21 -6.43 -8.58
C VAL A 17 -13.14 -6.54 -7.37
N GLU A 18 -13.67 -7.73 -7.14
CA GLU A 18 -14.40 -8.08 -5.92
C GLU A 18 -13.74 -9.29 -5.27
N ILE A 19 -13.27 -9.12 -4.03
CA ILE A 19 -12.60 -10.18 -3.26
C ILE A 19 -13.46 -10.44 -2.02
N GLY A 20 -14.02 -11.64 -1.91
CA GLY A 20 -14.88 -12.01 -0.79
C GLY A 20 -16.12 -11.12 -0.63
N GLY A 21 -16.70 -10.64 -1.73
CA GLY A 21 -17.86 -9.73 -1.70
C GLY A 21 -17.53 -8.27 -1.41
N VAL A 22 -16.24 -7.92 -1.28
CA VAL A 22 -15.79 -6.55 -1.01
C VAL A 22 -15.17 -5.96 -2.28
N PRO A 23 -15.70 -4.81 -2.78
CA PRO A 23 -15.11 -4.11 -3.91
C PRO A 23 -13.71 -3.58 -3.59
N MET A 24 -12.75 -3.85 -4.46
CA MET A 24 -11.34 -3.48 -4.33
C MET A 24 -10.77 -3.00 -5.67
N ILE A 25 -9.55 -2.47 -5.62
CA ILE A 25 -8.73 -2.20 -6.80
C ILE A 25 -7.42 -2.94 -6.68
N LEU A 26 -7.01 -3.56 -7.77
CA LEU A 26 -5.65 -4.02 -8.00
C LEU A 26 -4.94 -2.98 -8.83
N THR A 27 -3.76 -2.54 -8.39
CA THR A 27 -2.87 -1.70 -9.19
C THR A 27 -1.77 -2.59 -9.74
N HIS A 28 -1.78 -2.80 -11.07
CA HIS A 28 -0.80 -3.64 -11.74
C HIS A 28 0.61 -3.08 -11.60
N ILE A 29 1.56 -3.98 -11.32
CA ILE A 29 2.93 -3.61 -10.93
C ILE A 29 3.71 -3.07 -12.12
N TYR A 30 3.63 -3.75 -13.27
CA TYR A 30 4.37 -3.37 -14.48
C TYR A 30 3.48 -3.19 -15.70
N SER A 31 3.97 -2.33 -16.58
CA SER A 31 3.42 -2.08 -17.90
C SER A 31 4.58 -1.70 -18.81
N GLU A 32 4.83 -2.52 -19.84
CA GLU A 32 6.06 -2.43 -20.64
C GLU A 32 5.82 -1.83 -22.03
N TYR A 33 6.76 -0.99 -22.47
CA TYR A 33 6.80 -0.51 -23.85
C TYR A 33 6.93 -1.69 -24.84
N PRO A 34 6.33 -1.64 -26.05
CA PRO A 34 5.64 -0.49 -26.66
C PRO A 34 4.15 -0.37 -26.37
N ASN A 35 3.50 -1.48 -26.05
CA ASN A 35 2.04 -1.54 -25.99
C ASN A 35 1.50 -1.15 -24.62
N TYR A 36 2.37 -1.08 -23.60
CA TYR A 36 2.02 -0.79 -22.22
C TYR A 36 0.96 -1.75 -21.67
N GLU A 37 0.92 -2.99 -22.15
CA GLU A 37 0.10 -4.05 -21.56
C GLU A 37 0.59 -4.40 -20.15
N TRP A 38 -0.30 -4.91 -19.31
CA TRP A 38 0.06 -5.32 -17.95
C TRP A 38 1.01 -6.50 -17.98
N VAL A 39 2.06 -6.42 -17.15
CA VAL A 39 3.02 -7.49 -16.95
C VAL A 39 3.07 -7.79 -15.46
N ASP A 40 2.95 -9.07 -15.12
CA ASP A 40 3.04 -9.51 -13.75
C ASP A 40 4.49 -9.45 -13.26
N ALA A 41 4.68 -9.18 -11.97
CA ALA A 41 5.99 -9.35 -11.35
C ALA A 41 6.25 -10.85 -11.21
N SER A 42 7.03 -11.41 -12.13
CA SER A 42 7.30 -12.85 -12.21
C SER A 42 7.74 -13.44 -10.85
N GLY A 43 6.90 -14.31 -10.29
CA GLY A 43 7.14 -14.97 -9.01
C GLY A 43 6.65 -14.20 -7.76
N GLU A 44 6.22 -12.94 -7.91
CA GLU A 44 5.68 -12.13 -6.81
C GLU A 44 4.15 -12.00 -6.91
N GLY A 45 3.61 -11.54 -8.03
CA GLY A 45 2.17 -11.41 -8.22
C GLY A 45 1.76 -10.34 -9.21
N ILE A 46 0.46 -10.04 -9.24
CA ILE A 46 -0.15 -9.10 -10.19
C ILE A 46 -0.35 -7.70 -9.59
N ALA A 47 -0.41 -7.59 -8.26
CA ALA A 47 -0.57 -6.34 -7.53
C ALA A 47 0.04 -6.46 -6.13
N CYS A 48 0.49 -5.33 -5.59
CA CYS A 48 1.10 -5.28 -4.26
C CYS A 48 0.50 -4.19 -3.35
N VAL A 49 0.68 -4.36 -2.03
CA VAL A 49 0.18 -3.41 -1.02
C VAL A 49 0.77 -2.00 -1.19
N ASP A 50 2.02 -1.90 -1.63
CA ASP A 50 2.69 -0.60 -1.82
C ASP A 50 2.11 0.18 -3.00
N ASP A 51 2.01 -0.44 -4.18
CA ASP A 51 1.44 0.21 -5.38
C ASP A 51 0.01 0.64 -5.14
N VAL A 52 -0.83 -0.23 -4.55
CA VAL A 52 -2.23 0.09 -4.27
C VAL A 52 -2.35 1.16 -3.19
N ALA A 53 -1.50 1.14 -2.16
CA ALA A 53 -1.46 2.20 -1.15
C ALA A 53 -1.07 3.56 -1.77
N ARG A 54 -0.10 3.59 -2.67
CA ARG A 54 0.29 4.81 -3.41
C ARG A 54 -0.83 5.29 -4.33
N ALA A 55 -1.52 4.40 -5.02
CA ALA A 55 -2.70 4.74 -5.82
C ALA A 55 -3.81 5.35 -4.95
N ALA A 56 -4.10 4.76 -3.77
CA ALA A 56 -5.07 5.30 -2.81
C ALA A 56 -4.74 6.75 -2.44
N LEU A 57 -3.47 7.06 -2.17
CA LEU A 57 -3.03 8.42 -1.83
C LEU A 57 -3.25 9.42 -2.97
N VAL A 58 -2.99 9.02 -4.22
CA VAL A 58 -3.26 9.85 -5.40
C VAL A 58 -4.75 10.12 -5.54
N TYR A 59 -5.59 9.08 -5.44
CA TYR A 59 -7.04 9.23 -5.53
C TYR A 59 -7.61 10.10 -4.39
N LEU A 60 -7.14 9.93 -3.14
CA LEU A 60 -7.53 10.78 -2.01
C LEU A 60 -7.12 12.23 -2.24
N ALA A 61 -5.90 12.48 -2.73
CA ALA A 61 -5.43 13.83 -3.03
C ALA A 61 -6.25 14.47 -4.16
N HIS A 62 -6.55 13.70 -5.21
CA HIS A 62 -7.38 14.15 -6.32
C HIS A 62 -8.80 14.52 -5.86
N TYR A 63 -9.43 13.66 -5.07
CA TYR A 63 -10.74 13.95 -4.47
C TYR A 63 -10.70 15.23 -3.62
N ARG A 64 -9.69 15.42 -2.77
CA ARG A 64 -9.60 16.64 -1.96
C ARG A 64 -9.44 17.92 -2.79
N ALA A 65 -8.80 17.84 -3.94
CA ALA A 65 -8.58 18.99 -4.82
C ALA A 65 -9.77 19.30 -5.72
N THR A 66 -10.57 18.29 -6.09
CA THR A 66 -11.59 18.40 -7.14
C THR A 66 -13.00 18.06 -6.69
N HIS A 67 -13.14 17.40 -5.55
CA HIS A 67 -14.35 16.73 -5.09
C HIS A 67 -14.90 15.66 -6.04
N ASP A 68 -14.06 15.10 -6.92
CA ASP A 68 -14.45 14.00 -7.81
C ASP A 68 -14.79 12.72 -7.02
N GLN A 69 -16.08 12.37 -7.05
CA GLN A 69 -16.60 11.20 -6.34
C GLN A 69 -16.07 9.88 -6.90
N ARG A 70 -15.68 9.81 -8.17
CA ARG A 70 -15.05 8.61 -8.73
C ARG A 70 -13.69 8.37 -8.10
N ALA A 71 -12.90 9.44 -7.92
CA ALA A 71 -11.63 9.34 -7.20
C ALA A 71 -11.84 8.92 -5.74
N LEU A 72 -12.89 9.41 -5.07
CA LEU A 72 -13.21 8.95 -3.72
C LEU A 72 -13.58 7.45 -3.66
N ASP A 73 -14.37 6.97 -4.62
CA ASP A 73 -14.74 5.55 -4.71
C ASP A 73 -13.51 4.67 -4.97
N LYS A 74 -12.65 5.05 -5.93
CA LYS A 74 -11.38 4.35 -6.18
C LYS A 74 -10.46 4.36 -4.97
N ALA A 75 -10.38 5.47 -4.24
CA ALA A 75 -9.64 5.53 -2.98
C ALA A 75 -10.17 4.53 -1.94
N ARG A 76 -11.50 4.42 -1.78
CA ARG A 76 -12.13 3.46 -0.88
C ARG A 76 -11.79 2.01 -1.28
N ARG A 77 -11.89 1.68 -2.57
CA ARG A 77 -11.55 0.36 -3.11
C ARG A 77 -10.08 0.00 -2.89
N ALA A 78 -9.18 0.94 -3.13
CA ALA A 78 -7.76 0.76 -2.87
C ALA A 78 -7.47 0.58 -1.36
N LEU A 79 -8.13 1.34 -0.48
CA LEU A 79 -8.02 1.17 0.96
C LEU A 79 -8.61 -0.16 1.46
N ASN A 80 -9.64 -0.69 0.81
CA ASN A 80 -10.16 -2.03 1.09
C ASN A 80 -9.11 -3.09 0.78
N PHE A 81 -8.40 -2.98 -0.35
CA PHE A 81 -7.27 -3.86 -0.67
C PHE A 81 -6.14 -3.74 0.37
N VAL A 82 -5.75 -2.51 0.76
CA VAL A 82 -4.73 -2.32 1.81
C VAL A 82 -5.13 -3.02 3.10
N ARG A 83 -6.40 -2.91 3.53
CA ARG A 83 -6.91 -3.62 4.71
C ARG A 83 -6.95 -5.14 4.50
N TYR A 84 -7.28 -5.61 3.31
CA TYR A 84 -7.29 -7.04 2.97
C TYR A 84 -5.91 -7.68 3.10
N MET A 85 -4.86 -6.93 2.75
CA MET A 85 -3.47 -7.39 2.88
C MET A 85 -2.94 -7.35 4.32
N GLN A 86 -3.66 -6.71 5.25
CA GLN A 86 -3.29 -6.65 6.67
C GLN A 86 -3.63 -7.98 7.36
N ALA A 87 -2.63 -8.58 8.02
CA ALA A 87 -2.80 -9.74 8.87
C ALA A 87 -3.39 -9.39 10.24
N ASP A 88 -3.90 -10.39 10.96
CA ASP A 88 -4.55 -10.20 12.26
C ASP A 88 -3.65 -9.59 13.34
N ASP A 89 -2.33 -9.78 13.23
CA ASP A 89 -1.32 -9.22 14.12
C ASP A 89 -0.84 -7.82 13.71
N GLY A 90 -1.39 -7.24 12.63
CA GLY A 90 -1.10 -5.88 12.20
C GLY A 90 0.07 -5.74 11.22
N GLU A 91 0.73 -6.84 10.86
CA GLU A 91 1.67 -6.90 9.74
C GLU A 91 0.92 -6.93 8.40
N PHE A 92 1.64 -6.80 7.29
CA PHE A 92 1.05 -6.86 5.95
C PHE A 92 1.71 -7.94 5.10
N TYR A 93 0.91 -8.69 4.35
CA TYR A 93 1.39 -9.41 3.18
C TYR A 93 1.62 -8.43 2.03
N ASN A 94 2.48 -8.82 1.08
CA ASN A 94 2.91 -7.88 0.05
C ASN A 94 2.18 -8.04 -1.28
N PHE A 95 1.91 -9.26 -1.74
CA PHE A 95 1.43 -9.50 -3.11
C PHE A 95 0.20 -10.41 -3.18
N VAL A 96 -0.61 -10.20 -4.21
CA VAL A 96 -1.64 -11.16 -4.66
C VAL A 96 -1.26 -11.73 -6.03
N THR A 97 -1.54 -13.00 -6.27
CA THR A 97 -1.17 -13.70 -7.51
C THR A 97 -2.26 -13.71 -8.57
N ASP A 98 -3.48 -13.31 -8.24
CA ASP A 98 -4.62 -13.35 -9.15
C ASP A 98 -5.73 -12.35 -8.74
N ARG A 99 -6.74 -12.25 -9.62
CA ARG A 99 -7.92 -11.39 -9.44
C ARG A 99 -8.86 -11.85 -8.32
N ALA A 100 -8.75 -13.11 -7.88
CA ALA A 100 -9.48 -13.60 -6.72
C ALA A 100 -8.83 -13.15 -5.40
N GLY A 101 -7.68 -12.48 -5.46
CA GLY A 101 -6.98 -11.93 -4.31
C GLY A 101 -6.11 -12.96 -3.61
N THR A 102 -5.73 -14.07 -4.25
CA THR A 102 -4.89 -15.10 -3.61
C THR A 102 -3.58 -14.49 -3.12
N ILE A 103 -3.43 -14.36 -1.79
CA ILE A 103 -2.23 -13.78 -1.18
C ILE A 103 -1.04 -14.69 -1.42
N ASN A 104 0.02 -14.14 -2.03
CA ASN A 104 1.29 -14.85 -2.15
C ASN A 104 1.94 -14.93 -0.75
N ARG A 105 2.13 -16.15 -0.26
CA ARG A 105 2.81 -16.43 1.03
C ARG A 105 4.15 -17.12 0.87
N ALA A 106 4.52 -17.47 -0.36
CA ALA A 106 5.65 -18.33 -0.68
C ALA A 106 6.80 -17.58 -1.38
N GLY A 107 6.54 -16.39 -1.94
CA GLY A 107 7.58 -15.56 -2.53
C GLY A 107 8.59 -15.04 -1.51
N ILE A 108 9.84 -14.84 -1.94
CA ILE A 108 10.97 -14.40 -1.09
C ILE A 108 10.67 -13.08 -0.39
N THR A 109 9.86 -12.23 -1.03
CA THR A 109 9.43 -10.91 -0.56
C THR A 109 7.95 -10.89 -0.15
N SER A 110 7.26 -12.03 -0.10
CA SER A 110 5.80 -12.09 0.08
C SER A 110 5.37 -12.54 1.48
N TYR A 111 6.33 -12.84 2.37
CA TYR A 111 6.02 -13.07 3.78
C TYR A 111 5.50 -11.78 4.43
N LYS A 112 4.61 -11.93 5.42
CA LYS A 112 4.10 -10.77 6.13
C LYS A 112 5.21 -10.08 6.94
N SER A 113 5.21 -8.75 6.95
CA SER A 113 6.21 -7.99 7.71
C SER A 113 5.73 -6.57 8.07
N LEU A 114 6.57 -5.84 8.81
CA LEU A 114 6.44 -4.40 9.07
C LEU A 114 7.51 -3.58 8.30
N ASP A 115 7.89 -4.05 7.13
CA ASP A 115 8.84 -3.37 6.25
C ASP A 115 8.30 -2.05 5.68
N TRP A 116 9.06 -1.47 4.75
CA TRP A 116 8.73 -0.21 4.13
C TRP A 116 7.46 -0.26 3.26
N TRP A 117 7.07 -1.41 2.72
CA TRP A 117 5.79 -1.59 2.02
C TRP A 117 4.63 -1.52 3.00
N ALA A 118 4.74 -2.18 4.16
CA ALA A 118 3.77 -2.07 5.23
C ALA A 118 3.60 -0.60 5.71
N MET A 119 4.70 0.17 5.77
CA MET A 119 4.63 1.59 6.14
C MET A 119 3.86 2.45 5.12
N ARG A 120 3.89 2.09 3.83
CA ARG A 120 3.09 2.73 2.79
C ARG A 120 1.60 2.43 2.97
N GLY A 121 1.27 1.18 3.28
CA GLY A 121 -0.08 0.77 3.68
C GLY A 121 -0.59 1.56 4.89
N LEU A 122 0.22 1.65 5.96
CA LEU A 122 -0.13 2.40 7.17
C LEU A 122 -0.39 3.89 6.88
N TRP A 123 0.43 4.51 6.03
CA TRP A 123 0.24 5.90 5.62
C TRP A 123 -1.08 6.09 4.86
N ALA A 124 -1.42 5.18 3.95
CA ALA A 124 -2.69 5.20 3.23
C ALA A 124 -3.88 5.08 4.19
N LEU A 125 -3.84 4.17 5.18
CA LEU A 125 -4.90 4.03 6.18
C LEU A 125 -5.12 5.32 6.98
N ALA A 126 -4.04 5.96 7.44
CA ALA A 126 -4.12 7.23 8.17
C ALA A 126 -4.71 8.37 7.31
N ARG A 127 -4.28 8.47 6.04
CA ARG A 127 -4.81 9.46 5.10
C ARG A 127 -6.26 9.20 4.74
N GLY A 128 -6.63 7.93 4.55
CA GLY A 128 -7.99 7.49 4.35
C GLY A 128 -8.88 7.90 5.52
N TYR A 129 -8.49 7.59 6.75
CA TYR A 129 -9.21 8.01 7.96
C TYR A 129 -9.44 9.53 7.99
N ALA A 130 -8.38 10.31 7.72
CA ALA A 130 -8.46 11.77 7.75
C ALA A 130 -9.49 12.35 6.76
N VAL A 131 -9.68 11.69 5.60
CA VAL A 131 -10.67 12.07 4.59
C VAL A 131 -12.06 11.54 4.94
N PHE A 132 -12.18 10.23 5.20
CA PHE A 132 -13.47 9.58 5.41
C PHE A 132 -14.14 9.94 6.73
N LYS A 133 -13.43 10.44 7.75
CA LYS A 133 -14.06 10.78 9.06
C LYS A 133 -15.22 11.77 8.98
N GLN A 134 -15.28 12.61 7.94
CA GLN A 134 -16.36 13.57 7.71
C GLN A 134 -17.40 13.08 6.69
N ILE A 135 -17.07 12.04 5.91
CA ILE A 135 -17.87 11.57 4.78
C ILE A 135 -18.62 10.29 5.14
N ASP A 136 -17.91 9.37 5.79
CA ASP A 136 -18.39 8.05 6.20
C ASP A 136 -17.69 7.67 7.52
N PRO A 137 -18.24 8.10 8.67
CA PRO A 137 -17.63 7.84 9.97
C PRO A 137 -17.51 6.35 10.32
N ILE A 138 -18.42 5.51 9.80
CA ILE A 138 -18.39 4.06 10.04
C ILE A 138 -17.17 3.46 9.34
N TYR A 139 -16.97 3.77 8.06
CA TYR A 139 -15.78 3.31 7.34
C TYR A 139 -14.49 3.91 7.90
N ALA A 140 -14.51 5.18 8.30
CA ALA A 140 -13.37 5.81 8.95
C ALA A 140 -12.97 5.09 10.25
N ALA A 141 -13.93 4.62 11.06
CA ALA A 141 -13.63 3.83 12.24
C ALA A 141 -12.88 2.53 11.89
N GLN A 142 -13.29 1.84 10.82
CA GLN A 142 -12.61 0.64 10.34
C GLN A 142 -11.16 0.93 9.86
N LEU A 143 -10.93 2.05 9.18
CA LEU A 143 -9.57 2.48 8.80
C LEU A 143 -8.71 2.79 10.02
N ARG A 144 -9.30 3.42 11.04
CA ARG A 144 -8.61 3.73 12.30
C ARG A 144 -8.25 2.46 13.07
N GLU A 145 -9.16 1.48 13.14
CA GLU A 145 -8.88 0.19 13.76
C GLU A 145 -7.73 -0.54 13.07
N ALA A 146 -7.73 -0.59 11.74
CA ALA A 146 -6.63 -1.15 10.97
C ALA A 146 -5.30 -0.41 11.25
N TYR A 147 -5.31 0.93 11.24
CA TYR A 147 -4.13 1.73 11.56
C TYR A 147 -3.58 1.41 12.96
N LEU A 148 -4.46 1.37 13.98
CA LEU A 148 -4.06 1.11 15.36
C LEU A 148 -3.53 -0.32 15.57
N ARG A 149 -4.02 -1.30 14.81
CA ARG A 149 -3.50 -2.67 14.83
C ARG A 149 -2.04 -2.72 14.42
N THR A 150 -1.67 -2.03 13.33
CA THR A 150 -0.27 -1.93 12.90
C THR A 150 0.56 -1.05 13.83
N GLU A 151 0.02 0.06 14.35
CA GLU A 151 0.72 0.87 15.35
C GLU A 151 1.09 0.04 16.59
N TYR A 152 0.15 -0.80 17.04
CA TYR A 152 0.40 -1.76 18.11
C TYR A 152 1.52 -2.74 17.72
N ALA A 153 1.47 -3.34 16.53
CA ALA A 153 2.51 -4.24 16.03
C ALA A 153 3.89 -3.58 16.00
N ILE A 154 4.00 -2.37 15.44
CA ILE A 154 5.23 -1.58 15.38
C ILE A 154 5.79 -1.37 16.79
N ARG A 155 4.97 -0.91 17.73
CA ARG A 155 5.40 -0.65 19.11
C ARG A 155 6.00 -1.88 19.79
N HIS A 156 5.51 -3.08 19.47
CA HIS A 156 6.00 -4.34 20.03
C HIS A 156 7.18 -4.94 19.23
N SER A 157 7.40 -4.49 17.99
CA SER A 157 8.53 -4.90 17.15
C SER A 157 9.81 -4.09 17.40
N ILE A 158 9.70 -2.86 17.93
CA ILE A 158 10.84 -1.97 18.14
C ILE A 158 11.78 -2.53 19.23
N PRO A 159 13.05 -2.83 18.91
CA PRO A 159 14.03 -3.21 19.91
C PRO A 159 14.28 -2.03 20.87
N GLN A 160 14.10 -2.24 22.17
CA GLN A 160 14.40 -1.21 23.18
C GLN A 160 15.86 -0.74 23.12
N SER A 161 16.77 -1.60 22.65
CA SER A 161 18.16 -1.25 22.38
C SER A 161 18.34 -0.15 21.34
N ASP A 162 17.36 0.09 20.48
CA ASP A 162 17.48 0.99 19.32
C ASP A 162 16.76 2.32 19.54
N VAL A 163 15.97 2.43 20.61
CA VAL A 163 15.34 3.67 21.03
C VAL A 163 16.42 4.70 21.40
N GLY A 164 16.31 5.90 20.80
CA GLY A 164 17.29 6.99 20.98
C GLY A 164 18.56 6.87 20.12
N LYS A 165 18.76 5.75 19.42
CA LYS A 165 19.86 5.60 18.45
C LYS A 165 19.48 6.12 17.07
N LYS A 166 20.49 6.45 16.28
CA LYS A 166 20.38 6.85 14.88
C LYS A 166 21.28 5.99 14.01
N ILE A 167 20.88 5.82 12.75
CA ILE A 167 21.68 5.20 11.69
C ILE A 167 21.71 6.14 10.48
N GLN A 168 22.70 5.94 9.61
CA GLN A 168 22.85 6.70 8.37
C GLN A 168 22.24 5.93 7.20
N VAL A 169 21.25 6.52 6.54
CA VAL A 169 20.61 5.98 5.34
C VAL A 169 20.63 7.06 4.26
N HIS A 170 21.31 6.81 3.15
CA HIS A 170 21.45 7.76 2.04
C HIS A 170 21.88 9.19 2.46
N GLY A 171 22.75 9.31 3.46
CA GLY A 171 23.25 10.59 3.98
C GLY A 171 22.33 11.29 4.99
N PHE A 172 21.25 10.63 5.41
CA PHE A 172 20.34 11.13 6.44
C PHE A 172 20.47 10.34 7.74
N ASP A 173 20.49 11.07 8.85
CA ASP A 173 20.31 10.50 10.19
C ASP A 173 18.83 10.11 10.39
N VAL A 174 18.56 8.82 10.48
CA VAL A 174 17.21 8.29 10.78
C VAL A 174 17.23 7.53 12.11
N PRO A 175 16.12 7.49 12.86
CA PRO A 175 16.04 6.68 14.07
C PRO A 175 16.34 5.21 13.76
N ALA A 176 17.17 4.56 14.57
CA ALA A 176 17.60 3.18 14.33
C ALA A 176 16.44 2.16 14.39
N TRP A 177 15.38 2.50 15.12
CA TRP A 177 14.16 1.70 15.23
C TRP A 177 13.18 1.92 14.06
N LEU A 178 13.36 2.97 13.28
CA LEU A 178 12.56 3.15 12.07
C LEU A 178 12.88 1.94 11.19
N PRO A 179 11.89 1.29 10.52
CA PRO A 179 12.14 0.24 9.54
C PRO A 179 12.92 0.83 8.35
N ALA A 180 14.19 1.11 8.58
CA ALA A 180 15.14 1.54 7.59
C ALA A 180 15.35 0.34 6.71
N ALA A 181 15.00 0.51 5.42
CA ALA A 181 15.49 -0.26 4.30
C ALA A 181 16.11 -1.59 4.75
N GLN A 182 15.29 -2.66 4.80
CA GLN A 182 15.84 -3.99 4.58
C GLN A 182 16.93 -3.81 3.52
N PRO A 183 18.20 -4.16 3.78
CA PRO A 183 19.15 -4.20 2.69
C PRO A 183 18.45 -5.11 1.68
N ILE A 184 18.09 -4.55 0.53
CA ILE A 184 17.53 -5.30 -0.60
C ILE A 184 18.35 -6.58 -0.59
N ALA A 185 17.71 -7.71 -0.31
CA ALA A 185 18.37 -8.94 0.10
C ALA A 185 19.33 -9.38 -1.01
N ARG A 186 20.55 -8.86 -0.98
CA ARG A 186 21.44 -8.72 -2.14
C ARG A 186 20.75 -7.96 -3.31
N PRO A 187 21.49 -7.26 -4.17
CA PRO A 187 20.91 -6.86 -5.45
C PRO A 187 20.38 -8.12 -6.11
N SER A 188 19.07 -8.17 -6.33
CA SER A 188 18.51 -9.10 -7.30
C SER A 188 19.27 -8.83 -8.60
N PRO A 189 19.82 -9.86 -9.28
CA PRO A 189 20.54 -9.68 -10.54
C PRO A 189 19.65 -9.16 -11.69
N TYR A 190 18.39 -8.86 -11.41
CA TYR A 190 17.37 -8.40 -12.35
C TYR A 190 17.04 -6.91 -12.26
N TRP A 191 17.77 -6.12 -11.46
CA TRP A 191 17.64 -4.65 -11.47
C TRP A 191 18.92 -3.99 -12.00
N PRO A 192 18.85 -3.22 -13.10
CA PRO A 192 19.95 -2.38 -13.58
C PRO A 192 20.26 -1.21 -12.63
#